data_AF-A0ABD0SWX1-F1
#
_entry.id   AF-A0ABD0SWX1-F1
#
_cell.length_a   1.000
_cell.length_b   1.000
_cell.length_c   1.000
_cell.angle_alpha   90.00
_cell.angle_beta   90.00
_cell.angle_gamma   90.00
#
_symmetry.space_group_name_H-M   'P 1'
#
loop_
_entity.id
_entity.type
_entity.pdbx_description
1 polymer ?
#
loop_
_entity_poly.entity_id
_entity_poly.type
_entity_poly.pdbx_seq_one_letter_code
_entity_poly.pdbx_strand_id
1 'polypeptide(L)'
;MERGDIQLKRYDFLREAKKITDWNNVVFLDETWLNANHTLSRTWTDNTRASSSKAPMGKGSRLIICHAGSAVKKHHEEMNAAVFKDWFTTQLLPSLPEPSIIIMDNAPYHSVQVDKAPASNEKKSVHVAWLERHGIEANMEMMKPELEKLVKKNKEEKIRYEIDELAQANGHQVLRLPPYHCQYNAIELIWTQIKGI
;
A
#
# COMPACT_ATOMS: atom_id res chain seq x y z
N MET A 1 9.40 10.33 21.08
CA MET A 1 10.02 11.25 20.11
C MET A 1 10.13 10.52 18.78
N GLU A 2 9.60 11.10 17.70
CA GLU A 2 9.61 10.50 16.35
C GLU A 2 11.05 10.39 15.81
N ARG A 3 11.39 9.32 15.08
CA ARG A 3 12.72 9.15 14.49
C ARG A 3 12.96 10.16 13.37
N GLY A 4 14.18 10.66 13.23
CA GLY A 4 14.52 11.69 12.24
C GLY A 4 14.24 11.29 10.78
N ASP A 5 14.37 10.01 10.45
CA ASP A 5 14.05 9.51 9.11
C ASP A 5 12.54 9.49 8.82
N ILE A 6 11.71 9.26 9.84
CA ILE A 6 10.24 9.32 9.75
C ILE A 6 9.80 10.78 9.63
N GLN A 7 10.42 11.69 10.40
CA GLN A 7 10.18 13.14 10.29
C GLN A 7 10.44 13.65 8.87
N LEU A 8 11.56 13.24 8.26
CA LEU A 8 11.90 13.66 6.91
C LEU A 8 10.84 13.17 5.89
N LYS A 9 10.46 11.90 5.94
CA LYS A 9 9.39 11.34 5.10
C LYS A 9 8.07 12.09 5.26
N ARG A 10 7.72 12.47 6.50
CA ARG A 10 6.53 13.27 6.77
C ARG A 10 6.63 14.67 6.17
N TYR A 11 7.76 15.34 6.29
CA TYR A 11 7.94 16.66 5.68
C TYR A 11 7.90 16.60 4.17
N ASP A 12 8.49 15.58 3.55
CA ASP A 12 8.44 15.41 2.11
C ASP A 12 7.01 15.17 1.63
N PHE A 13 6.26 14.29 2.30
CA PHE A 13 4.83 14.12 2.03
C PHE A 13 4.05 15.43 2.12
N LEU A 14 4.22 16.19 3.22
CA LEU A 14 3.50 17.45 3.43
C LEU A 14 3.86 18.52 2.40
N ARG A 15 5.13 18.56 1.95
CA ARG A 15 5.57 19.45 0.89
C ARG A 15 4.91 19.12 -0.44
N GLU A 16 4.85 17.84 -0.81
CA GLU A 16 4.15 17.42 -2.03
C GLU A 16 2.65 17.65 -1.94
N ALA A 17 2.02 17.29 -0.82
CA ALA A 17 0.59 17.52 -0.58
C ALA A 17 0.22 19.01 -0.67
N LYS A 18 1.10 19.92 -0.22
CA LYS A 18 0.88 21.37 -0.32
C LYS A 18 0.95 21.90 -1.76
N LYS A 19 1.60 21.18 -2.68
CA LYS A 19 1.64 21.56 -4.11
C LYS A 19 0.35 21.18 -4.84
N ILE A 20 -0.51 20.36 -4.25
CA ILE A 20 -1.79 19.97 -4.84
C ILE A 20 -2.72 21.18 -4.88
N THR A 21 -3.07 21.60 -6.09
CA THR A 21 -3.99 22.72 -6.34
C THR A 21 -5.43 22.27 -6.51
N ASP A 22 -5.65 21.09 -7.11
CA ASP A 22 -6.98 20.52 -7.34
C ASP A 22 -7.14 19.21 -6.56
N TRP A 23 -7.84 19.30 -5.43
CA TRP A 23 -8.14 18.14 -4.58
C TRP A 23 -9.26 17.25 -5.14
N ASN A 24 -9.98 17.68 -6.19
CA ASN A 24 -11.02 16.84 -6.80
C ASN A 24 -10.42 15.65 -7.57
N ASN A 25 -9.17 15.77 -8.01
CA ASN A 25 -8.43 14.70 -8.69
C ASN A 25 -7.57 13.88 -7.71
N VAL A 26 -7.79 14.03 -6.41
CA VAL A 26 -7.08 13.25 -5.40
C VAL A 26 -7.94 12.07 -4.97
N VAL A 27 -7.37 10.88 -5.04
CA VAL A 27 -8.02 9.63 -4.65
C VAL A 27 -7.27 9.02 -3.48
N PHE A 28 -7.95 8.90 -2.35
CA PHE A 28 -7.45 8.18 -1.19
C PHE A 28 -7.77 6.70 -1.33
N LEU A 29 -6.73 5.87 -1.27
CA LEU A 29 -6.79 4.43 -1.35
C LEU A 29 -6.43 3.83 0.01
N ASP A 30 -7.28 2.91 0.45
CA ASP A 30 -7.05 2.12 1.66
C ASP A 30 -7.81 0.79 1.59
N GLU A 31 -7.29 -0.20 2.30
CA GLU A 31 -7.97 -1.47 2.51
C GLU A 31 -8.41 -1.62 3.95
N THR A 32 -9.66 -2.00 4.15
CA THR A 32 -10.14 -2.38 5.47
C THR A 32 -10.60 -3.83 5.51
N TRP A 33 -10.27 -4.47 6.64
CA TRP A 33 -10.79 -5.78 6.98
C TRP A 33 -12.13 -5.63 7.69
N LEU A 34 -13.19 -6.17 7.11
CA LEU A 34 -14.46 -6.38 7.79
C LEU A 34 -14.63 -7.86 8.07
N ASN A 35 -15.06 -8.21 9.28
CA ASN A 35 -15.54 -9.57 9.52
C ASN A 35 -16.92 -9.72 8.88
N ALA A 36 -17.20 -10.83 8.20
CA ALA A 36 -18.52 -11.10 7.62
C ALA A 36 -19.66 -11.05 8.66
N ASN A 37 -19.33 -11.23 9.94
CA ASN A 37 -20.25 -11.15 11.08
C ASN A 37 -20.20 -9.77 11.80
N HIS A 38 -19.67 -8.72 11.17
CA HIS A 38 -19.57 -7.39 11.79
C HIS A 38 -20.95 -6.73 11.87
N THR A 39 -21.63 -6.95 12.99
CA THR A 39 -22.85 -6.23 13.38
C THR A 39 -22.53 -5.12 14.38
N LEU A 40 -23.14 -3.95 14.19
CA LEU A 40 -23.14 -2.89 15.20
C LEU A 40 -23.74 -3.43 16.50
N SER A 41 -23.05 -3.26 17.63
CA SER A 41 -23.51 -3.75 18.95
C SER A 41 -24.76 -3.03 19.45
N ARG A 42 -25.08 -1.87 18.87
CA ARG A 42 -26.25 -1.05 19.21
C ARG A 42 -26.92 -0.51 17.95
N THR A 43 -28.18 -0.89 17.78
CA THR A 43 -29.12 -0.29 16.83
C THR A 43 -30.28 0.27 17.65
N TRP A 44 -30.78 1.46 17.29
CA TRP A 44 -32.02 1.98 17.87
C TRP A 44 -33.18 1.10 17.38
N THR A 45 -33.91 0.50 18.32
CA THR A 45 -35.12 -0.27 18.01
C THR A 45 -36.29 0.38 18.73
N ASP A 46 -37.41 0.55 18.03
CA ASP A 46 -38.69 0.81 18.65
C ASP A 46 -39.13 -0.45 19.41
N ASN A 47 -39.62 -0.29 20.65
CA ASN A 47 -39.83 -1.38 21.61
C ASN A 47 -40.99 -2.34 21.27
N THR A 48 -41.19 -2.69 20.01
CA THR A 48 -42.28 -3.55 19.55
C THR A 48 -41.74 -4.82 18.88
N ARG A 49 -41.73 -5.89 19.69
CA ARG A 49 -41.37 -7.30 19.41
C ARG A 49 -39.88 -7.65 19.34
N ALA A 50 -39.57 -8.79 19.95
CA ALA A 50 -38.25 -9.35 20.16
C ALA A 50 -37.34 -9.33 18.92
N SER A 51 -36.45 -8.33 18.86
CA SER A 51 -35.35 -8.26 17.92
C SER A 51 -34.03 -8.52 18.67
N SER A 52 -33.85 -9.74 19.18
CA SER A 52 -32.49 -10.21 19.39
C SER A 52 -31.88 -10.40 18.01
N SER A 53 -30.97 -9.51 17.62
CA SER A 53 -30.13 -9.74 16.46
C SER A 53 -29.39 -11.07 16.72
N LYS A 54 -29.85 -12.14 16.06
CA LYS A 54 -29.14 -13.42 16.01
C LYS A 54 -27.89 -13.23 15.14
N ALA A 55 -26.98 -12.37 15.58
CA ALA A 55 -25.68 -12.24 14.98
C ALA A 55 -24.87 -13.48 15.38
N PRO A 56 -24.36 -14.28 14.43
CA PRO A 56 -23.52 -15.40 14.76
C PRO A 56 -22.26 -14.89 15.46
N MET A 57 -22.13 -15.22 16.75
CA MET A 57 -20.98 -14.88 17.57
C MET A 57 -19.82 -15.81 17.18
N GLY A 58 -18.94 -15.36 16.29
CA GLY A 58 -17.76 -16.12 15.85
C GLY A 58 -16.92 -15.42 14.79
N LYS A 59 -15.63 -15.79 14.68
CA LYS A 59 -14.70 -15.34 13.63
C LYS A 59 -15.17 -15.87 12.26
N GLY A 60 -16.05 -15.11 11.60
CA GLY A 60 -16.46 -15.35 10.21
C GLY A 60 -15.33 -15.04 9.22
N SER A 61 -15.59 -15.31 7.93
CA SER A 61 -14.68 -14.95 6.84
C SER A 61 -14.36 -13.46 6.86
N ARG A 62 -13.10 -13.12 6.57
CA ARG A 62 -12.65 -11.73 6.49
C ARG A 62 -12.90 -11.23 5.07
N LEU A 63 -13.57 -10.10 4.96
CA LEU A 63 -13.77 -9.37 3.73
C LEU A 63 -12.75 -8.24 3.67
N ILE A 64 -12.00 -8.16 2.58
CA ILE A 64 -11.17 -6.99 2.29
C ILE A 64 -12.00 -6.08 1.40
N ILE A 65 -12.19 -4.85 1.87
CA ILE A 65 -12.76 -3.78 1.06
C ILE A 65 -11.62 -2.84 0.68
N CYS A 66 -11.33 -2.78 -0.61
CA CYS A 66 -10.47 -1.76 -1.18
C CYS A 66 -11.37 -0.63 -1.66
N HIS A 67 -11.17 0.59 -1.15
CA HIS A 67 -11.98 1.73 -1.51
C HIS A 67 -11.08 2.86 -1.99
N ALA A 68 -11.42 3.41 -3.17
CA ALA A 68 -10.69 4.51 -3.79
C ALA A 68 -11.69 5.54 -4.33
N GLY A 69 -12.15 6.45 -3.47
CA GLY A 69 -13.08 7.57 -3.77
C GLY A 69 -14.48 7.22 -4.30
N SER A 70 -14.60 6.19 -5.14
CA SER A 70 -15.80 5.71 -5.81
C SER A 70 -15.69 4.21 -6.20
N ALA A 71 -14.47 3.67 -6.36
CA ALA A 71 -14.26 2.27 -6.70
C ALA A 71 -14.20 1.39 -5.44
N VAL A 72 -15.07 0.37 -5.37
CA VAL A 72 -15.13 -0.60 -4.26
C VAL A 72 -14.90 -2.01 -4.80
N LYS A 73 -13.86 -2.69 -4.32
CA LYS A 73 -13.66 -4.13 -4.58
C LYS A 73 -13.80 -4.95 -3.30
N LYS A 74 -14.57 -6.03 -3.39
CA LYS A 74 -14.74 -7.02 -2.32
C LYS A 74 -13.93 -8.26 -2.66
N HIS A 75 -13.02 -8.64 -1.78
CA HIS A 75 -12.25 -9.87 -1.88
C HIS A 75 -12.56 -10.83 -0.73
N HIS A 76 -12.70 -12.11 -1.07
CA HIS A 76 -12.94 -13.21 -0.13
C HIS A 76 -11.66 -13.98 0.25
N GLU A 77 -10.53 -13.66 -0.37
CA GLU A 77 -9.22 -14.28 -0.15
C GLU A 77 -8.21 -13.25 0.38
N GLU A 78 -7.09 -13.71 0.96
CA GLU A 78 -6.04 -12.84 1.46
C GLU A 78 -5.40 -12.02 0.32
N MET A 79 -5.37 -10.70 0.48
CA MET A 79 -4.76 -9.78 -0.49
C MET A 79 -3.27 -10.07 -0.62
N ASN A 80 -2.79 -10.21 -1.87
CA ASN A 80 -1.38 -10.28 -2.19
C ASN A 80 -1.03 -9.29 -3.32
N ALA A 81 0.27 -9.09 -3.55
CA ALA A 81 0.74 -8.10 -4.51
C ALA A 81 0.22 -8.32 -5.94
N ALA A 82 0.07 -9.58 -6.38
CA ALA A 82 -0.41 -9.88 -7.73
C ALA A 82 -1.90 -9.53 -7.88
N VAL A 83 -2.73 -9.90 -6.89
CA VAL A 83 -4.16 -9.59 -6.86
C VAL A 83 -4.39 -8.08 -6.78
N PHE A 84 -3.61 -7.39 -5.95
CA PHE A 84 -3.67 -5.93 -5.84
C PHE A 84 -3.28 -5.27 -7.17
N LYS A 85 -2.16 -5.69 -7.77
CA LYS A 85 -1.68 -5.16 -9.05
C LYS A 85 -2.70 -5.34 -10.17
N ASP A 86 -3.28 -6.54 -10.29
CA ASP A 86 -4.34 -6.82 -11.27
C ASP A 86 -5.55 -5.91 -11.07
N TRP A 87 -6.02 -5.75 -9.83
CA TRP A 87 -7.09 -4.81 -9.53
C TRP A 87 -6.73 -3.36 -9.88
N PHE A 88 -5.54 -2.93 -9.47
CA PHE A 88 -5.06 -1.57 -9.65
C PHE A 88 -5.05 -1.22 -11.14
N THR A 89 -4.54 -2.10 -11.99
CA THR A 89 -4.45 -1.87 -13.44
C THR A 89 -5.77 -2.05 -14.18
N THR A 90 -6.58 -3.05 -13.81
CA THR A 90 -7.79 -3.40 -14.58
C THR A 90 -9.03 -2.63 -14.17
N GLN A 91 -9.09 -2.15 -12.93
CA GLN A 91 -10.27 -1.49 -12.39
C GLN A 91 -9.99 -0.08 -11.91
N LEU A 92 -8.94 0.12 -11.11
CA LEU A 92 -8.70 1.43 -10.52
C LEU A 92 -8.26 2.44 -11.59
N LEU A 93 -7.10 2.23 -12.22
CA LEU A 93 -6.53 3.21 -13.17
C LEU A 93 -7.54 3.62 -14.27
N PRO A 94 -8.25 2.69 -14.95
CA PRO A 94 -9.20 3.08 -16.00
C PRO A 94 -10.42 3.86 -15.51
N SER A 95 -10.73 3.80 -14.21
CA SER A 95 -11.86 4.52 -13.62
C SER A 95 -11.52 5.94 -13.17
N LEU A 96 -10.23 6.31 -13.16
CA LEU A 96 -9.78 7.60 -12.69
C LEU A 96 -9.73 8.64 -13.82
N PRO A 97 -10.10 9.90 -13.55
CA PRO A 97 -9.83 10.99 -14.49
C PRO A 97 -8.31 11.23 -14.56
N GLU A 98 -7.79 11.48 -15.76
CA GLU A 98 -6.39 11.86 -15.96
C GLU A 98 -6.22 13.39 -15.94
N PRO A 99 -5.24 13.95 -15.20
CA PRO A 99 -4.38 13.30 -14.21
C PRO A 99 -5.06 13.16 -12.84
N SER A 100 -4.74 12.09 -12.11
CA SER A 100 -5.16 11.91 -10.70
C SER A 100 -3.96 11.68 -9.80
N ILE A 101 -4.08 12.06 -8.54
CA ILE A 101 -3.11 11.79 -7.48
C ILE A 101 -3.70 10.73 -6.55
N ILE A 102 -3.06 9.57 -6.48
CA ILE A 102 -3.46 8.44 -5.65
C ILE A 102 -2.66 8.48 -4.35
N ILE A 103 -3.33 8.73 -3.23
CA ILE A 103 -2.73 8.70 -1.89
C ILE A 103 -2.97 7.31 -1.30
N MET A 104 -1.91 6.61 -0.92
CA MET A 104 -1.98 5.24 -0.36
C MET A 104 -0.91 5.00 0.71
N ASP A 105 -1.06 3.93 1.48
CA ASP A 105 -0.09 3.52 2.49
C ASP A 105 1.14 2.80 1.90
N ASN A 106 1.99 2.23 2.78
CA ASN A 106 3.17 1.46 2.37
C ASN A 106 3.04 -0.03 2.68
N ALA A 107 1.83 -0.60 2.59
CA ALA A 107 1.65 -2.03 2.80
C ALA A 107 2.63 -2.84 1.90
N PRO A 108 3.12 -4.00 2.35
CA PRO A 108 4.10 -4.79 1.59
C PRO A 108 3.65 -5.12 0.18
N TYR A 109 2.35 -5.37 -0.02
CA TYR A 109 1.77 -5.67 -1.33
C TYR A 109 1.60 -4.45 -2.24
N HIS A 110 1.60 -3.23 -1.69
CA HIS A 110 1.71 -1.96 -2.45
C HIS A 110 3.15 -1.62 -2.82
N SER A 111 4.11 -2.13 -2.05
CA SER A 111 5.50 -1.67 -2.04
C SER A 111 6.45 -2.67 -2.68
N VAL A 112 6.00 -3.38 -3.71
CA VAL A 112 6.85 -4.27 -4.51
C VAL A 112 7.88 -3.41 -5.26
N GLN A 113 9.15 -3.61 -4.92
CA GLN A 113 10.24 -2.81 -5.46
C GLN A 113 10.62 -3.26 -6.87
N VAL A 114 10.77 -2.30 -7.77
CA VAL A 114 11.40 -2.51 -9.06
C VAL A 114 12.89 -2.72 -8.81
N ASP A 115 13.44 -3.77 -9.41
CA ASP A 115 14.84 -4.15 -9.29
C ASP A 115 15.36 -4.17 -7.83
N LYS A 116 14.65 -4.92 -6.99
CA LYS A 116 15.03 -5.06 -5.58
C LYS A 116 16.44 -5.62 -5.43
N ALA A 117 17.34 -4.81 -4.89
CA ALA A 117 18.67 -5.25 -4.50
C ALA A 117 18.60 -6.38 -3.44
N PRO A 118 19.48 -7.39 -3.53
CA PRO A 118 19.48 -8.51 -2.59
C PRO A 118 19.76 -8.03 -1.16
N ALA A 119 19.08 -8.65 -0.20
CA ALA A 119 19.30 -8.36 1.21
C ALA A 119 20.57 -9.07 1.72
N SER A 120 21.23 -8.49 2.72
CA SER A 120 22.48 -9.04 3.28
C SER A 120 22.34 -10.46 3.84
N ASN A 121 21.14 -10.91 4.20
CA ASN A 121 20.89 -12.29 4.65
C ASN A 121 20.71 -13.30 3.50
N GLU A 122 20.63 -12.85 2.25
CA GLU A 122 20.45 -13.74 1.09
C GLU A 122 21.73 -14.51 0.75
N LYS A 123 21.57 -15.54 -0.08
CA LYS A 123 22.67 -16.38 -0.54
C LYS A 123 23.61 -15.57 -1.44
N LYS A 124 24.89 -15.95 -1.42
CA LYS A 124 25.95 -15.38 -2.27
C LYS A 124 25.58 -15.43 -3.76
N SER A 125 24.94 -16.51 -4.19
CA SER A 125 24.47 -16.69 -5.57
C SER A 125 23.49 -15.62 -6.03
N VAL A 126 22.64 -15.12 -5.13
CA VAL A 126 21.67 -14.06 -5.46
C VAL A 126 22.37 -12.72 -5.67
N HIS A 127 23.43 -12.46 -4.89
CA HIS A 127 24.23 -11.25 -5.06
C HIS A 127 24.97 -11.24 -6.39
N VAL A 128 25.60 -12.38 -6.75
CA VAL A 128 26.26 -12.55 -8.06
C VAL A 128 25.26 -12.37 -9.19
N ALA A 129 24.13 -13.07 -9.17
CA ALA A 129 23.12 -12.97 -10.23
C ALA A 129 22.57 -11.55 -10.40
N TRP A 130 22.35 -10.81 -9.30
CA TRP A 130 21.92 -9.41 -9.37
C TRP A 130 23.01 -8.52 -9.99
N LEU A 131 24.27 -8.69 -9.59
CA LEU A 131 25.40 -7.92 -10.14
C LEU A 131 25.62 -8.21 -11.63
N GLU A 132 25.57 -9.47 -12.04
CA GLU A 132 25.67 -9.88 -13.45
C GLU A 132 24.55 -9.28 -14.30
N ARG A 133 23.31 -9.24 -13.78
CA ARG A 133 22.17 -8.61 -14.46
C ARG A 133 22.37 -7.11 -14.68
N HIS A 134 23.18 -6.47 -13.84
CA HIS A 134 23.58 -5.07 -13.94
C HIS A 134 24.86 -4.85 -14.76
N GLY A 135 25.42 -5.92 -15.36
CA GLY A 135 26.66 -5.85 -16.12
C GLY A 135 27.91 -5.64 -15.24
N ILE A 136 27.83 -5.95 -13.96
CA ILE A 136 28.95 -5.84 -13.01
C ILE A 136 29.61 -7.20 -12.89
N GLU A 137 30.91 -7.24 -13.15
CA GLU A 137 31.70 -8.46 -12.99
C GLU A 137 31.71 -8.91 -11.52
N ALA A 138 31.10 -10.07 -11.27
CA ALA A 138 30.99 -10.69 -9.97
C ALA A 138 31.02 -12.20 -10.15
N ASN A 139 31.65 -12.92 -9.22
CA ASN A 139 31.70 -14.38 -9.30
C ASN A 139 31.54 -15.01 -7.91
N MET A 140 31.38 -16.34 -7.91
CA MET A 140 31.20 -17.14 -6.70
C MET A 140 32.49 -17.36 -5.90
N GLU A 141 33.64 -16.84 -6.33
CA GLU A 141 34.91 -16.87 -5.59
C GLU A 141 35.04 -15.66 -4.65
N MET A 142 34.57 -14.47 -5.08
CA MET A 142 34.60 -13.21 -4.30
C MET A 142 34.01 -13.34 -2.90
N MET A 143 34.50 -12.64 -1.90
CA MET A 143 33.91 -12.75 -0.55
C MET A 143 32.51 -12.11 -0.50
N LYS A 144 31.59 -12.66 0.30
CA LYS A 144 30.22 -12.10 0.42
C LYS A 144 30.21 -10.60 0.79
N PRO A 145 31.07 -10.11 1.72
CA PRO A 145 31.17 -8.68 2.00
C PRO A 145 31.62 -7.82 0.80
N GLU A 146 32.44 -8.36 -0.12
CA GLU A 146 32.85 -7.67 -1.34
C GLU A 146 31.67 -7.52 -2.31
N LEU A 147 30.89 -8.59 -2.47
CA LEU A 147 29.66 -8.58 -3.26
C LEU A 147 28.63 -7.60 -2.69
N GLU A 148 28.43 -7.60 -1.37
CA GLU A 148 27.55 -6.63 -0.70
C GLU A 148 28.00 -5.18 -0.90
N LYS A 149 29.32 -4.92 -0.87
CA LYS A 149 29.89 -3.59 -1.17
C LYS A 149 29.59 -3.17 -2.60
N LEU A 150 29.71 -4.08 -3.57
CA LEU A 150 29.35 -3.82 -4.96
C LEU A 150 27.85 -3.57 -5.12
N VAL A 151 26.99 -4.37 -4.51
CA VAL A 151 25.52 -4.15 -4.53
C VAL A 151 25.20 -2.77 -3.94
N LYS A 152 25.76 -2.43 -2.78
CA LYS A 152 25.52 -1.13 -2.14
C LYS A 152 25.99 0.06 -2.99
N LYS A 153 27.06 -0.10 -3.76
CA LYS A 153 27.61 0.94 -4.63
C LYS A 153 26.75 1.14 -5.89
N ASN A 154 26.14 0.08 -6.41
CA ASN A 154 25.46 0.10 -7.70
C ASN A 154 23.93 0.08 -7.61
N LYS A 155 23.35 -0.20 -6.44
CA LYS A 155 21.90 -0.10 -6.24
C LYS A 155 21.44 1.35 -6.39
N GLU A 156 20.21 1.53 -6.85
CA GLU A 156 19.60 2.85 -6.96
C GLU A 156 19.45 3.51 -5.57
N GLU A 157 19.70 4.82 -5.51
CA GLU A 157 19.51 5.59 -4.27
C GLU A 157 18.03 5.75 -3.92
N LYS A 158 17.18 5.91 -4.94
CA LYS A 158 15.73 6.06 -4.78
C LYS A 158 15.03 4.75 -5.07
N ILE A 159 14.30 4.25 -4.09
CA ILE A 159 13.46 3.06 -4.25
C ILE A 159 12.32 3.38 -5.21
N ARG A 160 12.15 2.54 -6.24
CA ARG A 160 11.03 2.57 -7.17
C ARG A 160 10.09 1.41 -6.89
N TYR A 161 8.79 1.63 -7.03
CA TYR A 161 7.76 0.63 -6.80
C TYR A 161 6.96 0.38 -8.06
N GLU A 162 6.62 -0.88 -8.31
CA GLU A 162 5.91 -1.29 -9.54
C GLU A 162 4.59 -0.54 -9.72
N ILE A 163 3.84 -0.36 -8.62
CA ILE A 163 2.54 0.35 -8.62
C ILE A 163 2.71 1.83 -8.97
N ASP A 164 3.79 2.46 -8.50
CA ASP A 164 4.07 3.87 -8.75
C ASP A 164 4.42 4.09 -10.23
N GLU A 165 5.22 3.19 -10.82
CA GLU A 165 5.54 3.23 -12.25
C GLU A 165 4.31 2.96 -13.13
N LEU A 166 3.45 2.02 -12.72
CA LEU A 166 2.19 1.75 -13.42
C LEU A 166 1.25 2.95 -13.40
N ALA A 167 1.08 3.61 -12.26
CA ALA A 167 0.27 4.82 -12.17
C ALA A 167 0.84 5.92 -13.07
N GLN A 168 2.16 6.14 -13.01
CA GLN A 168 2.85 7.14 -13.83
C GLN A 168 2.70 6.87 -15.33
N ALA A 169 2.83 5.61 -15.75
CA ALA A 169 2.64 5.20 -17.14
C ALA A 169 1.21 5.45 -17.65
N ASN A 170 0.22 5.52 -16.76
CA ASN A 170 -1.18 5.85 -17.07
C ASN A 170 -1.53 7.31 -16.73
N GLY A 171 -0.55 8.22 -16.63
CA GLY A 171 -0.80 9.65 -16.43
C GLY A 171 -1.21 10.05 -15.00
N HIS A 172 -1.10 9.15 -14.03
CA HIS A 172 -1.42 9.40 -12.62
C HIS A 172 -0.16 9.47 -11.76
N GLN A 173 -0.27 10.04 -10.57
CA GLN A 173 0.83 10.11 -9.60
C GLN A 173 0.46 9.38 -8.31
N VAL A 174 1.38 8.59 -7.76
CA VAL A 174 1.24 8.03 -6.41
C VAL A 174 1.93 8.93 -5.39
N LEU A 175 1.22 9.28 -4.31
CA LEU A 175 1.76 9.98 -3.15
C LEU A 175 1.61 9.09 -1.90
N ARG A 176 2.72 8.47 -1.49
CA ARG A 176 2.72 7.52 -0.37
C ARG A 176 2.69 8.22 0.99
N LEU A 177 1.83 7.74 1.88
CA LEU A 177 1.72 8.22 3.25
C LEU A 177 3.03 8.00 4.02
N PRO A 178 3.39 8.90 4.94
CA PRO A 178 4.54 8.67 5.79
C PRO A 178 4.22 7.55 6.81
N PRO A 179 5.19 6.69 7.14
CA PRO A 179 4.96 5.57 8.07
C PRO A 179 4.38 6.05 9.41
N TYR A 180 3.39 5.33 9.94
CA TYR A 180 2.69 5.64 11.20
C TYR A 180 1.87 6.94 11.22
N HIS A 181 1.52 7.48 10.04
CA HIS A 181 0.69 8.67 9.92
C HIS A 181 -0.61 8.42 9.15
N CYS A 182 -1.44 7.48 9.61
CA CYS A 182 -2.74 7.19 9.00
C CYS A 182 -3.70 8.39 9.05
N GLN A 183 -3.51 9.36 9.95
CA GLN A 183 -4.32 10.59 10.02
C GLN A 183 -4.27 11.45 8.74
N TYR A 184 -3.27 11.24 7.87
CA TYR A 184 -3.21 11.92 6.58
C TYR A 184 -4.00 11.20 5.48
N ASN A 185 -4.58 10.03 5.79
CA ASN A 185 -5.50 9.33 4.91
C ASN A 185 -6.94 9.70 5.26
N ALA A 186 -7.59 10.52 4.43
CA ALA A 186 -8.94 11.01 4.72
C ALA A 186 -9.98 9.88 4.84
N ILE A 187 -9.72 8.72 4.22
CA ILE A 187 -10.61 7.56 4.25
C ILE A 187 -10.70 6.89 5.63
N GLU A 188 -9.71 7.10 6.51
CA GLU A 188 -9.75 6.59 7.89
C GLU A 188 -10.90 7.22 8.69
N LEU A 189 -11.31 8.45 8.35
CA LEU A 189 -12.49 9.10 8.92
C LEU A 189 -13.77 8.36 8.52
N ILE A 190 -13.86 7.90 7.26
CA ILE A 190 -14.99 7.12 6.74
C ILE A 190 -15.01 5.76 7.45
N TRP A 191 -13.86 5.12 7.63
CA TRP A 191 -13.78 3.83 8.34
C TRP A 191 -14.17 3.93 9.79
N THR A 192 -13.80 5.02 10.47
CA THR A 192 -14.21 5.27 11.86
C THR A 192 -15.73 5.30 11.98
N GLN A 193 -16.41 6.01 11.07
CA GLN A 193 -17.88 6.04 11.00
C GLN A 193 -18.50 4.66 10.70
N ILE A 194 -17.96 3.93 9.72
CA ILE A 194 -18.47 2.60 9.32
C ILE A 194 -18.30 1.57 10.44
N LYS A 195 -17.19 1.64 11.19
CA LYS A 195 -16.89 0.70 12.27
C LYS A 195 -17.57 1.07 13.59
N GLY A 196 -18.15 2.26 13.69
CA GLY A 196 -18.81 2.75 14.90
C GLY A 196 -17.84 2.94 16.07
N ILE A 197 -16.60 3.36 15.78
CA ILE A 197 -15.57 3.72 16.76
C ILE A 197 -15.64 5.21 17.04
#